data_AF-A0A660TKW8-F1
#
_entry.id   AF-A0A660TKW8-F1
#
_cell.length_a   1.000
_cell.length_b   1.000
_cell.length_c   1.000
_cell.angle_alpha   90.00
_cell.angle_beta   90.00
_cell.angle_gamma   90.00
#
_symmetry.space_group_name_H-M   'P 1'
#
loop_
_entity.id
_entity.type
_entity.pdbx_description
1 polymer ?
#
loop_
_entity_poly.entity_id
_entity_poly.type
_entity_poly.pdbx_seq_one_letter_code
_entity_poly.pdbx_strand_id
1 'polypeptide(L)'
;MNGLGELKTLTKNLGRKLLLKQKNKNYRLDVKGEVEELKRFLKESHKNFVEELFLKEDGEVLVSVSEALGALLVGSGVSSSMIRNIFGYVKKLDLETMNMNDTIQKEITYKLRLLSPKLAYIIGRAGRSEKEALTLLKIYFDNTVEKIGNDKKKFKTFVDFFESILAYHKYYGGK
;
A
#
# COMPACT_ATOMS: atom_id res chain seq x y z
N MET A 1 14.26 -11.90 12.53
CA MET A 1 13.08 -11.26 13.16
C MET A 1 13.28 -9.75 13.49
N ASN A 2 14.30 -9.05 12.94
CA ASN A 2 14.52 -7.62 13.27
C ASN A 2 13.82 -6.61 12.34
N GLY A 3 13.31 -7.03 11.18
CA GLY A 3 12.82 -6.09 10.16
C GLY A 3 11.50 -5.37 10.50
N LEU A 4 10.57 -6.02 11.20
CA LEU A 4 9.28 -5.41 11.52
C LEU A 4 9.40 -4.27 12.55
N GLY A 5 10.29 -4.41 13.53
CA GLY A 5 10.57 -3.37 14.53
C GLY A 5 11.22 -2.12 13.89
N GLU A 6 12.14 -2.33 12.95
CA GLU A 6 12.75 -1.25 12.18
C GLU A 6 11.71 -0.55 11.30
N LEU A 7 10.87 -1.30 10.58
CA LEU A 7 9.77 -0.74 9.78
C LEU A 7 8.89 0.20 10.60
N LYS A 8 8.44 -0.25 11.77
CA LYS A 8 7.59 0.53 12.68
C LYS A 8 8.27 1.80 13.14
N THR A 9 9.57 1.74 13.43
CA THR A 9 10.37 2.89 13.85
C THR A 9 10.47 3.93 12.74
N LEU A 10 10.85 3.51 11.52
CA LEU A 10 10.93 4.38 10.36
C LEU A 10 9.58 5.03 10.03
N THR A 11 8.52 4.22 10.06
CA THR A 11 7.14 4.68 9.81
C THR A 11 6.71 5.72 10.83
N LYS A 12 6.98 5.49 12.13
CA LYS A 12 6.66 6.44 13.21
C LYS A 12 7.40 7.78 13.06
N ASN A 13 8.67 7.74 12.63
CA ASN A 13 9.47 8.95 12.40
C ASN A 13 8.86 9.82 11.29
N LEU A 14 8.53 9.22 10.15
CA LEU A 14 7.85 9.91 9.05
C LEU A 14 6.45 10.39 9.48
N GLY A 15 5.64 9.49 10.04
CA GLY A 15 4.26 9.74 10.43
C GLY A 15 4.13 10.90 11.42
N ARG A 16 5.04 11.02 12.38
CA ARG A 16 5.06 12.17 13.32
C ARG A 16 5.18 13.50 12.59
N LYS A 17 6.08 13.61 11.62
CA LYS A 17 6.28 14.85 10.83
C LYS A 17 5.05 15.16 9.96
N LEU A 18 4.43 14.14 9.36
CA LEU A 18 3.21 14.30 8.59
C LEU A 18 2.04 14.81 9.46
N LEU A 19 1.85 14.22 10.64
CA LEU A 19 0.82 14.63 11.59
C LEU A 19 1.06 16.06 12.12
N LEU A 20 2.32 16.46 12.34
CA LEU A 20 2.66 17.85 12.69
C LEU A 20 2.26 18.84 11.59
N LYS A 21 2.52 18.50 10.32
CA LYS A 21 2.07 19.32 9.18
C LYS A 21 0.56 19.46 9.10
N GLN A 22 -0.17 18.40 9.42
CA GLN A 22 -1.64 18.44 9.45
C GLN A 22 -2.17 19.37 10.55
N LYS A 23 -1.58 19.30 11.75
CA LYS A 23 -1.99 20.11 12.91
C LYS A 23 -1.61 21.58 12.77
N ASN A 24 -0.50 21.88 12.10
CA ASN A 24 -0.01 23.25 11.91
C ASN A 24 0.32 23.52 10.44
N LYS A 25 -0.53 24.31 9.77
CA LYS A 25 -0.33 24.70 8.36
C LYS A 25 1.01 25.42 8.13
N ASN A 26 1.52 26.14 9.12
CA ASN A 26 2.79 26.87 9.06
C ASN A 26 4.02 25.96 9.29
N TYR A 27 3.83 24.71 9.72
CA TYR A 27 4.92 23.76 9.85
C TYR A 27 5.54 23.52 8.46
N ARG A 28 6.84 23.77 8.34
CA ARG A 28 7.60 23.44 7.12
C ARG A 28 7.88 21.95 7.14
N LEU A 29 7.25 21.21 6.22
CA LEU A 29 7.48 19.77 6.12
C LEU A 29 8.82 19.51 5.44
N ASP A 30 9.74 18.93 6.20
CA ASP A 30 10.98 18.36 5.67
C ASP A 30 11.07 16.89 6.09
N VAL A 31 10.79 16.01 5.13
CA VAL A 31 10.70 14.55 5.30
C VAL A 31 11.55 13.78 4.30
N LYS A 32 12.41 14.47 3.53
CA LYS A 32 13.14 13.83 2.43
C LYS A 32 13.99 12.66 2.94
N GLY A 33 14.69 12.84 4.06
CA GLY A 33 15.49 11.78 4.67
C GLY A 33 14.65 10.58 5.09
N GLU A 34 13.57 10.79 5.83
CA GLU A 34 12.67 9.73 6.30
C GLU A 34 12.01 8.98 5.14
N VAL A 35 11.60 9.69 4.09
CA VAL A 35 11.01 9.11 2.88
C VAL A 35 12.03 8.21 2.18
N GLU A 36 13.26 8.67 1.98
CA GLU A 36 14.30 7.88 1.31
C GLU A 36 14.68 6.62 2.10
N GLU A 37 14.78 6.74 3.42
CA GLU A 37 15.10 5.62 4.31
C GLU A 37 13.98 4.58 4.33
N LEU A 38 12.74 4.99 4.55
CA LEU A 38 11.58 4.09 4.56
C LEU A 38 11.39 3.41 3.21
N LYS A 39 11.56 4.15 2.11
CA LYS A 39 11.48 3.61 0.75
C LYS A 39 12.54 2.55 0.49
N ARG A 40 13.80 2.80 0.89
CA ARG A 40 14.89 1.81 0.76
C ARG A 40 14.57 0.55 1.54
N PHE A 41 14.18 0.70 2.81
CA PHE A 41 13.85 -0.42 3.68
C PHE A 41 12.70 -1.28 3.12
N LEU A 42 11.61 -0.65 2.70
CA LEU A 42 10.46 -1.33 2.09
C LEU A 42 10.83 -2.02 0.77
N LYS A 43 11.72 -1.41 -0.03
CA LYS A 43 12.21 -1.99 -1.28
C LYS A 43 13.09 -3.21 -1.03
N GLU A 44 13.89 -3.24 0.03
CA GLU A 44 14.73 -4.40 0.36
C GLU A 44 13.91 -5.54 0.97
N SER A 45 12.90 -5.21 1.77
CA SER A 45 12.13 -6.17 2.56
C SER A 45 10.85 -6.70 1.89
N HIS A 46 10.47 -6.17 0.71
CA HIS A 46 9.16 -6.44 0.09
C HIS A 46 8.81 -7.92 -0.07
N LYS A 47 9.74 -8.77 -0.52
CA LYS A 47 9.46 -10.20 -0.73
C LYS A 47 9.09 -10.91 0.56
N ASN A 48 9.83 -10.62 1.62
CA ASN A 48 9.59 -11.22 2.94
C ASN A 48 8.26 -10.75 3.51
N PHE A 49 7.97 -9.45 3.43
CA PHE A 49 6.69 -8.94 3.90
C PHE A 49 5.51 -9.51 3.13
N VAL A 50 5.61 -9.64 1.79
CA VAL A 50 4.54 -10.25 1.00
C VAL A 50 4.31 -11.71 1.38
N GLU A 51 5.36 -12.46 1.66
CA GLU A 51 5.21 -13.83 2.17
C GLU A 51 4.54 -13.85 3.54
N GLU A 52 5.03 -13.03 4.49
CA GLU A 52 4.49 -12.96 5.84
C GLU A 52 3.03 -12.49 5.89
N LEU A 53 2.58 -11.63 4.96
CA LEU A 53 1.18 -11.19 4.84
C LEU A 53 0.20 -12.36 4.73
N PHE A 54 0.58 -13.45 4.06
CA PHE A 54 -0.30 -14.61 3.84
C PHE A 54 -0.04 -15.77 4.81
N LEU A 55 1.02 -15.69 5.62
CA LEU A 55 1.37 -16.73 6.60
C LEU A 55 0.95 -16.36 8.04
N LYS A 56 0.95 -15.07 8.39
CA LYS A 56 0.65 -14.60 9.74
C LYS A 56 -0.78 -14.06 9.82
N GLU A 57 -1.61 -14.76 10.59
CA GLU A 57 -3.03 -14.42 10.76
C GLU A 57 -3.30 -13.34 11.82
N ASP A 58 -2.29 -12.94 12.60
CA ASP A 58 -2.43 -11.90 13.64
C ASP A 58 -2.60 -10.47 13.08
N GLY A 59 -2.41 -10.29 11.77
CA GLY A 59 -2.55 -9.02 11.07
C GLY A 59 -1.46 -7.99 11.37
N GLU A 60 -0.44 -8.32 12.17
CA GLU A 60 0.58 -7.35 12.60
C GLU A 60 1.40 -6.83 11.42
N VAL A 61 1.81 -7.73 10.52
CA VAL A 61 2.56 -7.40 9.31
C VAL A 61 1.71 -6.59 8.36
N LEU A 62 0.44 -6.97 8.18
CA LEU A 62 -0.52 -6.25 7.33
C LEU A 62 -0.63 -4.81 7.78
N VAL A 63 -0.96 -4.58 9.05
CA VAL A 63 -1.13 -3.22 9.58
C VAL A 63 0.15 -2.41 9.46
N SER A 64 1.30 -2.99 9.82
CA SER A 64 2.59 -2.26 9.82
C SER A 64 3.05 -1.88 8.41
N VAL A 65 2.90 -2.78 7.44
CA VAL A 65 3.30 -2.52 6.04
C VAL A 65 2.31 -1.56 5.38
N SER A 66 1.01 -1.70 5.65
CA SER A 66 0.00 -0.77 5.15
C SER A 66 0.20 0.64 5.69
N GLU A 67 0.54 0.78 6.97
CA GLU A 67 0.86 2.08 7.57
C GLU A 67 2.09 2.71 6.92
N ALA A 68 3.17 1.93 6.75
CA ALA A 68 4.40 2.37 6.12
C ALA A 68 4.17 2.87 4.70
N LEU A 69 3.44 2.10 3.87
CA LEU A 69 3.10 2.50 2.51
C LEU A 69 2.18 3.73 2.50
N GLY A 70 1.17 3.79 3.37
CA GLY A 70 0.28 4.96 3.49
C GLY A 70 1.04 6.24 3.85
N ALA A 71 1.93 6.18 4.83
CA ALA A 71 2.79 7.29 5.23
C ALA A 71 3.76 7.70 4.11
N LEU A 72 4.41 6.72 3.46
CA LEU A 72 5.33 6.94 2.36
C LEU A 72 4.64 7.68 1.20
N LEU A 73 3.45 7.23 0.80
CA LEU A 73 2.68 7.85 -0.29
C LEU A 73 2.40 9.34 0.01
N VAL A 74 1.99 9.68 1.24
CA VAL A 74 1.78 11.08 1.63
C VAL A 74 3.10 11.86 1.67
N GLY A 75 4.15 11.28 2.27
CA GLY A 75 5.48 11.90 2.34
C GLY A 75 6.10 12.18 0.97
N SER A 76 5.73 11.39 -0.04
CA SER A 76 6.14 11.57 -1.44
C SER A 76 5.18 12.42 -2.27
N GLY A 77 4.14 13.01 -1.67
CA GLY A 77 3.22 13.91 -2.37
C GLY A 77 2.14 13.22 -3.21
N VAL A 78 1.94 11.91 -3.06
CA VAL A 78 0.90 11.18 -3.80
C VAL A 78 -0.48 11.63 -3.32
N SER A 79 -1.24 12.25 -4.22
CA SER A 79 -2.61 12.67 -3.95
C SER A 79 -3.59 11.48 -3.98
N SER A 80 -4.72 11.61 -3.30
CA SER A 80 -5.79 10.60 -3.33
C SER A 80 -6.31 10.40 -4.74
N SER A 81 -6.36 11.45 -5.58
CA SER A 81 -6.87 11.31 -6.95
C SER A 81 -6.02 10.36 -7.80
N MET A 82 -4.72 10.28 -7.55
CA MET A 82 -3.83 9.34 -8.27
C MET A 82 -4.18 7.88 -7.97
N ILE A 83 -4.56 7.57 -6.73
CA ILE A 83 -4.72 6.18 -6.27
C ILE A 83 -6.18 5.74 -6.11
N ARG A 84 -7.12 6.69 -5.97
CA ARG A 84 -8.56 6.43 -5.70
C ARG A 84 -9.18 5.44 -6.67
N ASN A 85 -8.87 5.57 -7.96
CA ASN A 85 -9.43 4.68 -8.98
C ASN A 85 -9.01 3.23 -8.73
N ILE A 86 -7.73 2.98 -8.39
CA ILE A 86 -7.22 1.63 -8.12
C ILE A 86 -7.91 1.02 -6.90
N PHE A 87 -7.95 1.74 -5.78
CA PHE A 87 -8.61 1.26 -4.57
C PHE A 87 -10.13 1.05 -4.76
N GLY A 88 -10.79 1.94 -5.53
CA GLY A 88 -12.19 1.77 -5.89
C GLY A 88 -12.46 0.52 -6.72
N TYR A 89 -11.56 0.18 -7.66
CA TYR A 89 -11.66 -1.08 -8.40
C TYR A 89 -11.44 -2.31 -7.51
N VAL A 90 -10.47 -2.26 -6.59
CA VAL A 90 -10.28 -3.35 -5.60
C VAL A 90 -11.56 -3.56 -4.80
N LYS A 91 -12.19 -2.49 -4.31
CA LYS A 91 -13.45 -2.61 -3.57
C LYS A 91 -14.59 -3.15 -4.43
N LYS A 92 -14.67 -2.75 -5.69
CA LYS A 92 -15.66 -3.31 -6.62
C LYS A 92 -15.49 -4.82 -6.78
N LEU A 93 -14.25 -5.29 -6.93
CA LEU A 93 -13.97 -6.73 -7.03
C LEU A 93 -14.32 -7.47 -5.72
N ASP A 94 -14.04 -6.88 -4.56
CA ASP A 94 -14.45 -7.41 -3.26
C ASP A 94 -15.97 -7.67 -3.20
N LEU A 95 -16.78 -6.68 -3.61
CA LEU A 95 -18.23 -6.80 -3.70
C LEU A 95 -18.66 -7.93 -4.66
N GLU A 96 -18.03 -8.05 -5.83
CA GLU A 96 -18.32 -9.13 -6.80
C GLU A 96 -18.04 -10.53 -6.23
N THR A 97 -17.16 -10.65 -5.23
CA THR A 97 -16.79 -11.95 -4.61
C THR A 97 -17.63 -12.34 -3.38
N MET A 98 -18.55 -11.48 -2.91
CA MET A 98 -19.28 -11.69 -1.66
C MET A 98 -19.98 -13.05 -1.58
N ASN A 99 -20.66 -13.46 -2.67
CA ASN A 99 -21.42 -14.70 -2.74
C ASN A 99 -20.59 -15.92 -3.21
N MET A 100 -19.27 -15.77 -3.39
CA MET A 100 -18.39 -16.88 -3.75
C MET A 100 -17.99 -17.69 -2.51
N ASN A 101 -17.72 -18.99 -2.66
CA ASN A 101 -17.19 -19.83 -1.58
C ASN A 101 -15.66 -19.72 -1.53
N ASP A 102 -14.94 -20.80 -1.28
CA ASP A 102 -13.50 -20.79 -1.02
C ASP A 102 -12.62 -20.31 -2.18
N THR A 103 -13.18 -20.19 -3.39
CA THR A 103 -12.44 -19.76 -4.58
C THR A 103 -13.03 -18.55 -5.28
N ILE A 104 -12.17 -17.70 -5.83
CA ILE A 104 -12.56 -16.62 -6.74
C ILE A 104 -12.56 -17.09 -8.19
N GLN A 105 -13.50 -16.58 -8.98
CA GLN A 105 -13.61 -16.91 -10.41
C GLN A 105 -12.43 -16.35 -11.22
N LYS A 106 -12.06 -17.03 -12.32
CA LYS A 106 -10.99 -16.60 -13.23
C LYS A 106 -11.16 -15.16 -13.73
N GLU A 107 -12.41 -14.73 -13.93
CA GLU A 107 -12.72 -13.36 -14.34
C GLU A 107 -12.28 -12.32 -13.29
N ILE A 108 -12.45 -12.61 -12.00
CA ILE A 108 -12.00 -11.74 -10.90
C ILE A 108 -10.47 -11.65 -10.90
N THR A 109 -9.78 -12.79 -10.98
CA THR A 109 -8.32 -12.82 -11.08
C THR A 109 -7.81 -12.04 -12.30
N TYR A 110 -8.49 -12.17 -13.44
CA TYR A 110 -8.17 -11.41 -14.66
C TYR A 110 -8.36 -9.89 -14.46
N LYS A 111 -9.52 -9.45 -13.98
CA LYS A 111 -9.81 -8.03 -13.69
C LYS A 111 -8.80 -7.45 -12.69
N LEU A 112 -8.43 -8.21 -11.66
CA LEU A 112 -7.44 -7.81 -10.68
C LEU A 112 -6.07 -7.59 -11.33
N ARG A 113 -5.60 -8.52 -12.18
CA ARG A 113 -4.33 -8.38 -12.91
C ARG A 113 -4.29 -7.15 -13.82
N LEU A 114 -5.42 -6.73 -14.39
CA LEU A 114 -5.52 -5.52 -15.21
C LEU A 114 -5.33 -4.21 -14.43
N LEU A 115 -5.31 -4.24 -13.10
CA LEU A 115 -4.97 -3.05 -12.31
C LEU A 115 -3.46 -2.74 -12.35
N SER A 116 -2.61 -3.74 -12.60
CA SER A 116 -1.16 -3.54 -12.74
C SER A 116 -0.78 -2.57 -13.87
N PRO A 117 -1.26 -2.73 -15.12
CA PRO A 117 -1.00 -1.75 -16.18
C PRO A 117 -1.66 -0.38 -15.91
N LYS A 118 -2.79 -0.32 -15.19
CA LYS A 118 -3.39 0.96 -14.77
C LYS A 118 -2.48 1.70 -13.79
N LEU A 119 -1.88 1.00 -12.82
CA LEU A 119 -0.86 1.55 -11.93
C LEU A 119 0.37 2.04 -12.72
N ALA A 120 0.83 1.27 -13.71
CA ALA A 120 1.95 1.67 -14.57
C ALA A 120 1.68 2.99 -15.31
N TYR A 121 0.47 3.18 -15.83
CA TYR A 121 0.07 4.44 -16.46
C TYR A 121 0.10 5.62 -15.48
N ILE A 122 -0.44 5.44 -14.26
CA ILE A 122 -0.42 6.46 -13.20
C ILE A 122 1.04 6.84 -12.87
N ILE A 123 1.92 5.86 -12.70
CA ILE A 123 3.36 6.05 -12.45
C ILE A 123 4.02 6.84 -13.58
N GLY A 124 3.70 6.52 -14.85
CA GLY A 124 4.28 7.19 -16.02
C GLY A 124 3.91 8.67 -16.14
N ARG A 125 2.82 9.10 -15.50
CA ARG A 125 2.33 10.49 -15.50
C ARG A 125 2.70 11.27 -14.23
N ALA A 126 3.27 10.60 -13.23
CA ALA A 126 3.55 11.20 -11.93
C ALA A 126 4.85 12.02 -11.93
N GLY A 127 4.97 12.96 -10.99
CA GLY A 127 6.23 13.64 -10.70
C GLY A 127 7.29 12.69 -10.15
N ARG A 128 8.54 13.16 -10.05
CA ARG A 128 9.67 12.29 -9.67
C ARG A 128 9.48 11.64 -8.30
N SER A 129 9.03 12.41 -7.30
CA SER A 129 8.89 11.90 -5.93
C SER A 129 7.74 10.89 -5.83
N GLU A 130 6.60 11.22 -6.43
CA GLU A 130 5.41 10.37 -6.48
C GLU A 130 5.69 9.07 -7.23
N LYS A 131 6.42 9.16 -8.37
CA LYS A 131 6.75 8.03 -9.23
C LYS A 131 7.46 6.92 -8.46
N GLU A 132 8.42 7.26 -7.62
CA GLU A 132 9.21 6.29 -6.88
C GLU A 132 8.36 5.58 -5.81
N ALA A 133 7.52 6.31 -5.07
CA ALA A 133 6.60 5.73 -4.09
C ALA A 133 5.49 4.88 -4.74
N LEU A 134 4.91 5.36 -5.86
CA LEU A 134 3.92 4.62 -6.63
C LEU A 134 4.51 3.35 -7.26
N THR A 135 5.77 3.39 -7.68
CA THR A 135 6.49 2.20 -8.16
C THR A 135 6.61 1.16 -7.05
N LEU A 136 6.90 1.59 -5.82
CA LEU A 136 6.94 0.68 -4.68
C LEU A 136 5.56 0.11 -4.35
N LEU A 137 4.50 0.93 -4.35
CA LEU A 137 3.12 0.45 -4.21
C LEU A 137 2.79 -0.61 -5.27
N LYS A 138 3.19 -0.40 -6.52
CA LYS A 138 2.99 -1.37 -7.60
C LYS A 138 3.76 -2.67 -7.37
N ILE A 139 4.98 -2.63 -6.84
CA ILE A 139 5.74 -3.84 -6.48
C ILE A 139 4.97 -4.67 -5.45
N TYR A 140 4.46 -4.05 -4.38
CA TYR A 140 3.65 -4.75 -3.38
C TYR A 140 2.33 -5.26 -4.00
N PHE A 141 1.68 -4.47 -4.85
CA PHE A 141 0.50 -4.89 -5.61
C PHE A 141 0.77 -6.16 -6.41
N ASP A 142 1.78 -6.16 -7.29
CA ASP A 142 2.03 -7.27 -8.21
C ASP A 142 2.37 -8.56 -7.45
N ASN A 143 3.26 -8.46 -6.45
CA ASN A 143 3.69 -9.61 -5.67
C ASN A 143 2.55 -10.19 -4.84
N THR A 144 1.67 -9.35 -4.27
CA THR A 144 0.50 -9.86 -3.54
C THR A 144 -0.52 -10.49 -4.49
N VAL A 145 -0.78 -9.89 -5.65
CA VAL A 145 -1.69 -10.45 -6.67
C VAL A 145 -1.22 -11.80 -7.20
N GLU A 146 0.09 -11.97 -7.38
CA GLU A 146 0.68 -13.25 -7.80
C GLU A 146 0.40 -14.39 -6.80
N LYS A 147 0.40 -14.08 -5.50
CA LYS A 147 0.21 -15.05 -4.41
C LYS A 147 -1.24 -15.50 -4.21
N ILE A 148 -2.22 -14.71 -4.66
CA ILE A 148 -3.66 -14.99 -4.46
C ILE A 148 -4.09 -16.27 -5.19
N GLY A 149 -3.67 -16.46 -6.43
CA GLY A 149 -4.19 -17.54 -7.28
C GLY A 149 -5.72 -17.43 -7.45
N ASN A 150 -6.43 -18.48 -7.04
CA ASN A 150 -7.90 -18.51 -6.97
C ASN A 150 -8.42 -18.60 -5.52
N ASP A 151 -7.57 -18.42 -4.51
CA ASP A 151 -7.94 -18.56 -3.10
C ASP A 151 -8.69 -17.32 -2.59
N LYS A 152 -9.94 -17.48 -2.14
CA LYS A 152 -10.76 -16.37 -1.65
C LYS A 152 -10.21 -15.77 -0.35
N LYS A 153 -9.60 -16.56 0.53
CA LYS A 153 -9.02 -16.05 1.78
C LYS A 153 -7.83 -15.15 1.48
N LYS A 154 -6.93 -15.59 0.58
CA LYS A 154 -5.81 -14.74 0.14
C LYS A 154 -6.29 -13.48 -0.58
N PHE A 155 -7.32 -13.59 -1.41
CA PHE A 155 -7.94 -12.42 -2.02
C PHE A 155 -8.46 -11.44 -0.96
N LYS A 156 -9.11 -11.93 0.10
CA LYS A 156 -9.58 -11.09 1.20
C LYS A 156 -8.43 -10.41 1.96
N THR A 157 -7.35 -11.13 2.27
CA THR A 157 -6.13 -10.54 2.85
C THR A 157 -5.57 -9.43 1.97
N PHE A 158 -5.55 -9.61 0.65
CA PHE A 158 -5.14 -8.57 -0.29
C PHE A 158 -6.05 -7.33 -0.24
N VAL A 159 -7.39 -7.53 -0.20
CA VAL A 159 -8.35 -6.43 -0.08
C VAL A 159 -8.09 -5.65 1.22
N ASP A 160 -7.98 -6.35 2.35
CA ASP A 160 -7.75 -5.74 3.66
C ASP A 160 -6.43 -4.96 3.70
N PHE A 161 -5.37 -5.52 3.10
CA PHE A 161 -4.08 -4.86 2.96
C PHE A 161 -4.19 -3.54 2.17
N PHE A 162 -4.88 -3.55 1.03
CA PHE A 162 -5.07 -2.35 0.21
C PHE A 162 -5.99 -1.32 0.88
N GLU A 163 -7.13 -1.72 1.45
CA GLU A 163 -7.99 -0.80 2.20
C GLU A 163 -7.25 -0.15 3.37
N SER A 164 -6.39 -0.91 4.06
CA SER A 164 -5.56 -0.38 5.14
C SER A 164 -4.53 0.66 4.65
N ILE A 165 -3.89 0.45 3.48
CA ILE A 165 -3.00 1.47 2.88
C ILE A 165 -3.76 2.77 2.64
N LEU A 166 -4.96 2.69 2.06
CA LEU A 166 -5.78 3.88 1.79
C LEU A 166 -6.21 4.57 3.09
N ALA A 167 -6.59 3.80 4.11
CA ALA A 167 -6.94 4.34 5.42
C ALA A 167 -5.76 5.10 6.05
N TYR A 168 -4.55 4.54 6.02
CA TYR A 168 -3.37 5.21 6.55
C TYR A 168 -2.91 6.40 5.72
N HIS A 169 -3.02 6.32 4.38
CA HIS A 169 -2.81 7.49 3.52
C HIS A 169 -3.73 8.65 3.94
N LYS A 170 -5.01 8.34 4.20
CA LYS A 170 -5.97 9.34 4.68
C LYS A 170 -5.62 9.87 6.07
N TYR A 171 -5.29 8.99 7.01
CA TYR A 171 -4.86 9.33 8.37
C TYR A 171 -3.66 10.29 8.38
N TYR A 172 -2.69 10.07 7.48
CA TYR A 172 -1.51 10.91 7.33
C TYR A 172 -1.73 12.21 6.55
N GLY A 173 -2.97 12.49 6.15
CA GLY A 173 -3.35 13.79 5.58
C GLY A 173 -3.38 13.80 4.05
N GLY A 174 -3.41 12.62 3.42
CA GLY A 174 -3.66 12.45 2.00
C GLY A 174 -4.94 13.18 1.56
N LYS A 175 -4.84 13.92 0.46
CA LYS A 175 -5.94 14.70 -0.13
C LYS A 175 -6.26 14.23 -1.53
#